data_AF-K2F791-F1
#
_entry.id   AF-K2F791-F1
#
_cell.length_a   1.000
_cell.length_b   1.000
_cell.length_c   1.000
_cell.angle_alpha   90.00
_cell.angle_beta   90.00
_cell.angle_gamma   90.00
#
_symmetry.space_group_name_H-M   'P 1'
#
loop_
_entity.id
_entity.type
_entity.pdbx_description
1 polymer ?
#
loop_
_entity_poly.entity_id
_entity_poly.type
_entity_poly.pdbx_seq_one_letter_code
_entity_poly.pdbx_strand_id
1 'polypeptide(L)'
;MRIKKKVIQKAVSIIASALLLLNSFTPYLLVAPIFNSVKAQEVTATPIQESVPTYAVSPTPTAEPTLAPIETATPTPTVEATSTETPTPTEAPTVTPKPIPPQAPSQWTFEKVELNKEYVSPQNSEVKLTFTKLPDPAGNIKIEEIILTDDQIKQTGSLSNKAYDITSDMKDG
;
A
#
# COMPACT_ATOMS: atom_id res chain seq x y z
N MET A 1 39.28 -2.83 60.56
CA MET A 1 37.82 -2.99 60.34
C MET A 1 37.49 -4.47 60.21
N ARG A 2 36.81 -5.09 61.19
CA ARG A 2 36.45 -6.53 61.14
C ARG A 2 35.11 -6.69 60.42
N ILE A 3 35.15 -7.05 59.14
CA ILE A 3 33.93 -7.29 58.36
C ILE A 3 33.29 -8.59 58.86
N LYS A 4 32.01 -8.53 59.24
CA LYS A 4 31.28 -9.68 59.80
C LYS A 4 31.11 -10.75 58.70
N LYS A 5 31.41 -12.02 59.00
CA LYS A 5 31.31 -13.16 58.04
C LYS A 5 29.98 -13.21 57.27
N LYS A 6 28.86 -12.82 57.91
CA LYS A 6 27.53 -12.74 57.28
C LYS A 6 27.44 -11.71 56.13
N VAL A 7 28.23 -10.64 56.18
CA VAL A 7 28.27 -9.61 55.14
C VAL A 7 29.03 -10.11 53.91
N ILE A 8 30.15 -10.81 54.14
CA ILE A 8 30.96 -11.44 53.07
C ILE A 8 30.12 -12.51 52.36
N GLN A 9 29.41 -13.36 53.10
CA GLN A 9 28.57 -14.40 52.51
C GLN A 9 27.44 -13.85 51.64
N LYS A 10 26.82 -12.72 52.06
CA LYS A 10 25.81 -12.03 51.23
C LYS A 10 26.40 -11.45 49.95
N ALA A 11 27.57 -10.81 50.03
CA ALA A 11 28.24 -10.26 48.86
C ALA A 11 28.64 -11.35 47.86
N VAL A 12 29.18 -12.48 48.33
CA VAL A 12 29.52 -13.62 47.47
C VAL A 12 28.29 -14.19 46.78
N SER A 13 27.16 -14.31 47.48
CA SER A 13 25.89 -14.79 46.90
C SER A 13 25.37 -13.86 45.80
N ILE A 14 25.41 -12.54 46.02
CA ILE A 14 24.98 -11.54 45.03
C ILE A 14 25.86 -11.59 43.78
N ILE A 15 27.19 -11.67 43.96
CA ILE A 15 28.14 -11.74 42.83
C ILE A 15 27.97 -13.05 42.05
N ALA A 16 27.78 -14.17 42.74
CA ALA A 16 27.55 -15.46 42.08
C ALA A 16 26.26 -15.45 41.25
N SER A 17 25.19 -14.85 41.77
CA SER A 17 23.91 -14.72 41.04
C SER A 17 24.05 -13.82 39.81
N ALA A 18 24.79 -12.71 39.91
CA ALA A 18 25.04 -11.82 38.79
C ALA A 18 25.90 -12.48 37.69
N LEU A 19 26.91 -13.26 38.07
CA LEU A 19 27.74 -14.02 37.12
C LEU A 19 26.94 -15.13 36.43
N LEU A 20 25.98 -15.75 37.13
CA LEU A 20 25.10 -16.77 36.57
C LEU A 20 24.12 -16.17 35.56
N LEU A 21 23.61 -14.96 35.82
CA LEU A 21 22.80 -14.20 34.87
C LEU A 21 23.60 -13.78 33.63
N LEU A 22 24.84 -13.28 33.79
CA LEU A 22 25.65 -12.90 32.62
C LEU A 22 25.98 -14.11 31.71
N ASN A 23 26.23 -15.29 32.30
CA ASN A 23 26.48 -16.51 31.52
C ASN A 23 25.21 -17.15 30.93
N SER A 24 23.99 -16.82 31.41
CA SER A 24 22.76 -17.34 30.79
C SER A 24 22.39 -16.65 29.48
N PHE A 25 23.00 -15.49 29.16
CA PHE A 25 22.74 -14.75 27.91
C PHE A 25 23.76 -14.99 26.79
N THR A 26 24.73 -15.90 26.94
CA THR A 26 25.78 -16.12 25.94
C THR A 26 25.49 -17.10 24.79
N PRO A 27 24.44 -17.95 24.73
CA PRO A 27 24.35 -18.93 23.66
C PRO A 27 23.81 -18.39 22.31
N TYR A 28 23.44 -17.11 22.19
CA TYR A 28 22.80 -16.58 20.97
C TYR A 28 23.60 -15.55 20.17
N LEU A 29 24.85 -15.24 20.54
CA LEU A 29 25.69 -14.28 19.79
C LEU A 29 26.68 -14.92 18.81
N LEU A 30 26.59 -16.23 18.54
CA LEU A 30 27.46 -16.97 17.61
C LEU A 30 26.69 -17.73 16.52
N VAL A 31 25.59 -17.17 16.00
CA VAL A 31 25.07 -17.58 14.69
C VAL A 31 25.36 -16.44 13.72
N ALA A 32 26.61 -16.38 13.24
CA ALA A 32 26.92 -15.65 12.03
C ALA A 32 26.13 -16.30 10.87
N PRO A 33 25.50 -15.53 9.96
CA PRO A 33 24.97 -16.10 8.74
C PRO A 33 26.16 -16.54 7.89
N ILE A 34 26.43 -17.84 7.87
CA ILE A 34 27.23 -18.44 6.80
C ILE A 34 26.36 -18.26 5.56
N PHE A 35 26.75 -17.32 4.69
CA PHE A 35 26.26 -17.25 3.33
C PHE A 35 26.48 -18.63 2.71
N ASN A 36 25.41 -19.43 2.61
CA ASN A 36 25.41 -20.60 1.75
C ASN A 36 25.69 -20.07 0.34
N SER A 37 26.91 -20.30 -0.13
CA SER A 37 27.22 -20.27 -1.55
C SER A 37 26.37 -21.38 -2.17
N VAL A 38 25.18 -21.03 -2.64
CA VAL A 38 24.43 -21.84 -3.58
C VAL A 38 25.28 -21.88 -4.85
N LYS A 39 26.10 -22.93 -4.97
CA LYS A 39 26.61 -23.35 -6.27
C LYS A 39 25.36 -23.62 -7.12
N ALA A 40 25.22 -22.86 -8.19
CA ALA A 40 24.19 -23.03 -9.19
C ALA A 40 24.08 -24.51 -9.58
N GLN A 41 22.90 -25.09 -9.34
CA GLN A 41 22.52 -26.32 -9.99
C GLN A 41 22.03 -25.94 -11.38
N GLU A 42 22.78 -26.31 -12.40
CA GLU A 42 22.35 -26.24 -13.79
C GLU A 42 21.12 -27.16 -13.93
N VAL A 43 19.93 -26.57 -13.94
CA VAL A 43 18.72 -27.28 -14.33
C VAL A 43 18.66 -27.19 -15.85
N THR A 44 19.00 -28.30 -16.52
CA THR A 44 18.74 -28.45 -17.95
C THR A 44 17.23 -28.35 -18.18
N ALA A 45 16.76 -27.19 -18.61
CA ALA A 45 15.39 -26.98 -18.99
C ALA A 45 15.10 -27.74 -20.29
N THR A 46 14.27 -28.77 -20.22
CA THR A 46 13.60 -29.33 -21.39
C THR A 46 12.75 -28.22 -22.01
N PRO A 47 12.92 -27.88 -23.31
CA PRO A 47 12.12 -26.82 -23.92
C PRO A 47 10.65 -27.26 -23.97
N ILE A 48 9.82 -26.60 -23.19
CA ILE A 48 8.36 -26.71 -23.29
C ILE A 48 7.97 -25.92 -24.53
N GLN A 49 7.37 -26.60 -25.51
CA GLN A 49 6.83 -25.96 -26.72
C GLN A 49 5.72 -24.99 -26.34
N GLU A 50 5.95 -23.71 -26.58
CA GLU A 50 4.98 -22.64 -26.43
C GLU A 50 4.00 -22.69 -27.62
N SER A 51 2.74 -23.08 -27.36
CA SER A 51 1.68 -23.02 -28.37
C SER A 51 1.31 -21.55 -28.62
N VAL A 52 1.68 -21.03 -29.79
CA VAL A 52 1.34 -19.68 -30.23
C VAL A 52 -0.18 -19.53 -30.34
N PRO A 53 -0.85 -18.63 -29.60
CA PRO A 53 -2.25 -18.34 -29.86
C PRO A 53 -2.38 -17.59 -31.19
N THR A 54 -3.12 -18.15 -32.13
CA THR A 54 -3.57 -17.46 -33.35
C THR A 54 -4.54 -16.35 -32.94
N TYR A 55 -4.06 -15.10 -32.91
CA TYR A 55 -4.91 -13.95 -32.74
C TYR A 55 -5.77 -13.76 -34.00
N ALA A 56 -7.09 -13.92 -33.85
CA ALA A 56 -8.05 -13.51 -34.86
C ALA A 56 -7.99 -11.99 -34.98
N VAL A 57 -7.64 -11.49 -36.17
CA VAL A 57 -7.75 -10.07 -36.52
C VAL A 57 -9.22 -9.67 -36.51
N SER A 58 -9.62 -8.91 -35.50
CA SER A 58 -10.92 -8.23 -35.44
C SER A 58 -10.89 -7.00 -36.37
N PRO A 59 -11.92 -6.75 -37.19
CA PRO A 59 -11.90 -5.68 -38.17
C PRO A 59 -11.79 -4.30 -37.50
N THR A 60 -10.86 -3.49 -37.99
CA THR A 60 -10.69 -2.08 -37.66
C THR A 60 -12.00 -1.32 -37.95
N PRO A 61 -12.56 -0.56 -37.00
CA PRO A 61 -13.73 0.28 -37.27
C PRO A 61 -13.34 1.40 -38.24
N THR A 62 -14.02 1.43 -39.39
CA THR A 62 -13.99 2.51 -40.37
C THR A 62 -14.49 3.80 -39.71
N ALA A 63 -13.66 4.84 -39.68
CA ALA A 63 -14.05 6.16 -39.21
C ALA A 63 -15.10 6.76 -40.16
N GLU A 64 -16.24 7.15 -39.60
CA GLU A 64 -17.32 7.87 -40.27
C GLU A 64 -16.87 9.31 -40.59
N PRO A 65 -17.17 9.86 -41.80
CA PRO A 65 -16.72 11.20 -42.16
C PRO A 65 -17.41 12.26 -41.31
N THR A 66 -16.61 13.02 -40.57
CA THR A 66 -17.05 14.22 -39.85
C THR A 66 -17.39 15.31 -40.87
N LEU A 67 -18.65 15.74 -40.92
CA LEU A 67 -19.07 16.86 -41.76
C LEU A 67 -18.43 18.17 -41.28
N ALA A 68 -17.84 18.92 -42.22
CA ALA A 68 -17.25 20.22 -41.96
C ALA A 68 -18.31 21.23 -41.49
N PRO A 69 -17.99 22.13 -40.53
CA PRO A 69 -18.90 23.18 -40.12
C PRO A 69 -19.05 24.22 -41.26
N ILE A 70 -20.30 24.57 -41.57
CA ILE A 70 -20.65 25.67 -42.46
C ILE A 70 -20.36 26.98 -41.70
N GLU A 71 -19.45 27.81 -42.23
CA GLU A 71 -19.20 29.15 -41.71
C GLU A 71 -20.39 30.06 -42.03
N THR A 72 -21.17 30.39 -41.01
CA THR A 72 -22.22 31.40 -41.10
C THR A 72 -21.59 32.78 -40.98
N ALA A 73 -21.79 33.62 -41.99
CA ALA A 73 -21.21 34.96 -42.07
C ALA A 73 -21.57 35.83 -40.86
N THR A 74 -20.53 36.46 -40.31
CA THR A 74 -20.53 37.44 -39.22
C THR A 74 -21.23 38.73 -39.63
N PRO A 75 -22.24 39.24 -38.88
CA PRO A 75 -22.64 40.63 -39.00
C PRO A 75 -21.65 41.53 -38.25
N THR A 76 -21.10 42.52 -38.95
CA THR A 76 -20.32 43.63 -38.39
C THR A 76 -21.19 44.46 -37.42
N PRO A 77 -20.84 44.60 -36.14
CA PRO A 77 -21.51 45.55 -35.27
C PRO A 77 -20.99 46.98 -35.52
N THR A 78 -21.91 47.89 -35.81
CA THR A 78 -21.70 49.34 -35.78
C THR A 78 -21.50 49.77 -34.33
N VAL A 79 -20.37 50.40 -34.02
CA VAL A 79 -20.08 50.96 -32.70
C VAL A 79 -20.69 52.36 -32.60
N GLU A 80 -21.77 52.50 -31.84
CA GLU A 80 -22.28 53.79 -31.36
C GLU A 80 -21.74 53.99 -29.93
N ALA A 81 -20.91 55.02 -29.74
CA ALA A 81 -20.33 55.35 -28.44
C ALA A 81 -21.44 55.90 -27.52
N THR A 82 -21.86 55.10 -26.55
CA THR A 82 -22.78 55.53 -25.49
C THR A 82 -22.15 55.23 -24.12
N SER A 83 -22.31 56.22 -23.25
CA SER A 83 -21.62 56.48 -21.99
C SER A 83 -21.46 55.29 -21.03
N THR A 84 -20.29 55.22 -20.40
CA THR A 84 -19.90 54.28 -19.35
C THR A 84 -20.78 54.46 -18.10
N GLU A 85 -21.74 53.56 -17.88
CA GLU A 85 -22.30 53.34 -16.55
C GLU A 85 -21.53 52.21 -15.84
N THR A 86 -21.09 52.50 -14.63
CA THR A 86 -20.42 51.57 -13.72
C THR A 86 -21.32 50.35 -13.46
N PRO A 87 -20.89 49.11 -13.76
CA PRO A 87 -21.73 47.95 -13.50
C PRO A 87 -21.89 47.73 -11.99
N THR A 88 -23.13 47.61 -11.57
CA THR A 88 -23.49 47.08 -10.24
C THR A 88 -23.12 45.58 -10.23
N PRO A 89 -22.46 45.04 -9.19
CA PRO A 89 -22.09 43.63 -9.17
C PRO A 89 -23.35 42.77 -9.25
N THR A 90 -23.49 42.04 -10.35
CA THR A 90 -24.53 41.02 -10.53
C THR A 90 -24.06 39.80 -9.75
N GLU A 91 -24.80 39.41 -8.71
CA GLU A 91 -24.53 38.18 -7.97
C GLU A 91 -24.56 36.99 -8.95
N ALA A 92 -23.44 36.28 -9.05
CA ALA A 92 -23.33 35.08 -9.88
C ALA A 92 -24.34 34.03 -9.39
N PRO A 93 -25.02 33.28 -10.29
CA PRO A 93 -25.96 32.26 -9.87
C PRO A 93 -25.26 31.23 -9.00
N THR A 94 -25.72 31.09 -7.77
CA THR A 94 -25.31 30.03 -6.84
C THR A 94 -25.63 28.68 -7.48
N VAL A 95 -24.61 28.01 -8.03
CA VAL A 95 -24.72 26.64 -8.52
C VAL A 95 -25.07 25.73 -7.35
N THR A 96 -26.34 25.34 -7.26
CA THR A 96 -26.79 24.33 -6.30
C THR A 96 -26.15 23.00 -6.70
N PRO A 97 -25.30 22.38 -5.87
CA PRO A 97 -24.66 21.13 -6.23
C PRO A 97 -25.73 20.04 -6.43
N LYS A 98 -25.66 19.37 -7.59
CA LYS A 98 -26.49 18.21 -7.88
C LYS A 98 -26.25 17.16 -6.78
N PRO A 99 -27.31 16.59 -6.18
CA PRO A 99 -27.14 15.55 -5.16
C PRO A 99 -26.37 14.36 -5.76
N ILE A 100 -25.27 14.00 -5.10
CA ILE A 100 -24.48 12.82 -5.41
C ILE A 100 -25.36 11.60 -5.07
N PRO A 101 -25.59 10.66 -6.01
CA PRO A 101 -26.35 9.46 -5.72
C PRO A 101 -25.68 8.66 -4.60
N PRO A 102 -26.45 7.91 -3.78
CA PRO A 102 -25.89 7.06 -2.75
C PRO A 102 -24.86 6.09 -3.36
N GLN A 103 -23.63 6.14 -2.87
CA GLN A 103 -22.58 5.22 -3.32
C GLN A 103 -22.87 3.83 -2.76
N ALA A 104 -22.78 2.80 -3.60
CA ALA A 104 -22.88 1.42 -3.16
C ALA A 104 -21.80 1.12 -2.09
N PRO A 105 -22.06 0.21 -1.12
CA PRO A 105 -21.07 -0.13 -0.12
C PRO A 105 -19.81 -0.69 -0.80
N SER A 106 -18.66 -0.06 -0.52
CA SER A 106 -17.38 -0.51 -1.05
C SER A 106 -16.93 -1.78 -0.33
N GLN A 107 -16.37 -2.72 -1.08
CA GLN A 107 -15.67 -3.88 -0.53
C GLN A 107 -14.26 -3.54 -0.04
N TRP A 108 -13.74 -2.36 -0.42
CA TRP A 108 -12.39 -1.94 -0.11
C TRP A 108 -12.36 -1.14 1.19
N THR A 109 -11.28 -1.32 1.95
CA THR A 109 -11.03 -0.48 3.13
C THR A 109 -10.60 0.92 2.71
N PHE A 110 -9.78 1.00 1.65
CA PHE A 110 -9.33 2.25 1.07
C PHE A 110 -9.38 2.17 -0.46
N GLU A 111 -10.02 3.17 -1.06
CA GLU A 111 -10.07 3.31 -2.51
C GLU A 111 -9.02 4.31 -3.00
N LYS A 112 -8.49 4.10 -4.21
CA LYS A 112 -7.54 4.99 -4.89
C LYS A 112 -6.38 5.40 -3.97
N VAL A 113 -5.55 4.42 -3.63
CA VAL A 113 -4.43 4.66 -2.73
C VAL A 113 -3.39 5.61 -3.33
N GLU A 114 -2.65 6.31 -2.48
CA GLU A 114 -1.70 7.35 -2.85
C GLU A 114 -0.31 7.04 -2.28
N LEU A 115 0.71 7.50 -2.99
CA LEU A 115 2.11 7.30 -2.62
C LEU A 115 2.44 8.08 -1.35
N ASN A 116 3.20 7.47 -0.43
CA ASN A 116 3.63 8.07 0.84
C ASN A 116 2.49 8.50 1.78
N LYS A 117 1.25 8.06 1.52
CA LYS A 117 0.11 8.27 2.41
C LYS A 117 0.02 7.11 3.41
N GLU A 118 -0.25 7.46 4.67
CA GLU A 118 -0.43 6.48 5.74
C GLU A 118 -1.88 6.01 5.78
N TYR A 119 -2.07 4.69 5.74
CA TYR A 119 -3.35 4.01 5.85
C TYR A 119 -3.41 3.22 7.15
N VAL A 120 -4.34 3.60 8.03
CA VAL A 120 -4.50 2.99 9.36
C VAL A 120 -5.54 1.88 9.29
N SER A 121 -5.24 0.68 9.79
CA SER A 121 -6.21 -0.40 9.82
C SER A 121 -7.46 -0.01 10.64
N PRO A 122 -8.68 -0.33 10.17
CA PRO A 122 -9.91 -0.04 10.93
C PRO A 122 -10.02 -0.86 12.22
N GLN A 123 -9.38 -2.03 12.28
CA GLN A 123 -9.48 -2.94 13.41
C GLN A 123 -8.42 -2.65 14.48
N ASN A 124 -7.30 -2.03 14.08
CA ASN A 124 -6.23 -1.67 15.00
C ASN A 124 -5.43 -0.46 14.49
N SER A 125 -5.42 0.62 15.28
CA SER A 125 -4.73 1.86 14.91
C SER A 125 -3.20 1.79 14.93
N GLU A 126 -2.62 0.75 15.52
CA GLU A 126 -1.17 0.51 15.52
C GLU A 126 -0.68 -0.03 14.18
N VAL A 127 -1.57 -0.63 13.37
CA VAL A 127 -1.22 -1.15 12.05
C VAL A 127 -1.41 -0.07 11.01
N LYS A 128 -0.29 0.30 10.40
CA LYS A 128 -0.17 1.39 9.44
C LYS A 128 0.54 0.88 8.19
N LEU A 129 -0.01 1.22 7.03
CA LEU A 129 0.54 0.87 5.73
C LEU A 129 0.90 2.15 4.98
N THR A 130 2.05 2.16 4.32
CA THR A 130 2.47 3.27 3.45
C THR A 130 3.07 2.70 2.18
N PHE A 131 2.56 3.15 1.03
CA PHE A 131 3.09 2.74 -0.27
C PHE A 131 4.32 3.56 -0.63
N THR A 132 5.41 2.86 -0.96
CA THR A 132 6.66 3.47 -1.44
C THR A 132 6.78 3.47 -2.96
N LYS A 133 5.92 2.70 -3.64
CA LYS A 133 5.71 2.67 -5.09
C LYS A 133 4.25 2.34 -5.34
N LEU A 134 3.71 2.85 -6.44
CA LEU A 134 2.37 2.51 -6.92
C LEU A 134 2.40 2.39 -8.45
N PRO A 135 1.63 1.46 -9.02
CA PRO A 135 1.34 1.48 -10.45
C PRO A 135 0.49 2.70 -10.82
N ASP A 136 0.51 3.07 -12.11
CA ASP A 136 -0.36 4.11 -12.68
C ASP A 136 -1.37 3.45 -13.65
N PRO A 137 -2.68 3.47 -13.37
CA PRO A 137 -3.34 4.11 -12.22
C PRO A 137 -3.20 3.31 -10.91
N ALA A 138 -3.23 4.03 -9.78
CA ALA A 138 -3.27 3.41 -8.46
C ALA A 138 -4.63 2.72 -8.21
N GLY A 139 -4.58 1.61 -7.49
CA GLY A 139 -5.75 0.79 -7.17
C GLY A 139 -6.25 0.98 -5.74
N ASN A 140 -6.84 -0.08 -5.22
CA ASN A 140 -7.52 -0.13 -3.94
C ASN A 140 -6.89 -1.19 -3.04
N ILE A 141 -7.15 -1.09 -1.74
CA ILE A 141 -6.74 -2.11 -0.78
C ILE A 141 -7.83 -2.46 0.21
N LYS A 142 -7.75 -3.69 0.71
CA LYS A 142 -8.53 -4.20 1.82
C LYS A 142 -7.58 -4.70 2.90
N ILE A 143 -7.84 -4.29 4.14
CA ILE A 143 -7.08 -4.73 5.32
C ILE A 143 -8.05 -5.43 6.25
N GLU A 144 -7.81 -6.71 6.48
CA GLU A 144 -8.61 -7.56 7.37
C GLU A 144 -7.73 -8.17 8.45
N GLU A 145 -8.22 -8.18 9.69
CA GLU A 145 -7.59 -8.96 10.75
C GLU A 145 -8.08 -10.41 10.68
N ILE A 146 -7.16 -11.35 10.69
CA ILE A 146 -7.44 -12.79 10.66
C ILE A 146 -6.79 -13.48 11.86
N ILE A 147 -7.37 -14.61 12.27
CA ILE A 147 -6.81 -15.49 13.29
C ILE A 147 -6.21 -16.72 12.61
N LEU A 148 -4.91 -16.90 12.80
CA LEU A 148 -4.16 -18.07 12.36
C LEU A 148 -4.47 -19.29 13.23
N THR A 149 -4.54 -20.46 12.60
CA THR A 149 -4.61 -21.75 13.29
C THR A 149 -3.26 -22.15 13.88
N ASP A 150 -3.25 -23.05 14.86
CA ASP A 150 -2.02 -23.54 15.49
C ASP A 150 -1.03 -24.15 14.50
N ASP A 151 -1.54 -24.85 13.48
CA ASP A 151 -0.69 -25.47 12.46
C ASP A 151 -0.07 -24.42 11.53
N GLN A 152 -0.83 -23.36 11.18
CA GLN A 152 -0.29 -22.23 10.43
C GLN A 152 0.80 -21.51 11.23
N ILE A 153 0.59 -21.27 12.53
CA ILE A 153 1.59 -20.63 13.41
C ILE A 153 2.87 -21.45 13.45
N LYS A 154 2.77 -22.78 13.60
CA LYS A 154 3.93 -23.67 13.58
C LYS A 154 4.64 -23.68 12.23
N GLN A 155 3.90 -23.65 11.12
CA GLN A 155 4.45 -23.69 9.76
C GLN A 155 5.14 -22.39 9.37
N THR A 156 4.58 -21.23 9.73
CA THR A 156 5.14 -19.92 9.41
C THR A 156 6.14 -19.43 10.46
N GLY A 157 6.19 -20.06 11.64
CA GLY A 157 6.97 -19.56 12.78
C GLY A 157 6.41 -18.26 13.35
N SER A 158 5.11 -17.98 13.16
CA SER A 158 4.48 -16.75 13.65
C SER A 158 4.56 -16.65 15.17
N LEU A 159 4.81 -15.45 15.70
CA LEU A 159 4.87 -15.20 17.14
C LEU A 159 3.49 -14.92 17.76
N SER A 160 2.45 -14.84 16.94
CA SER A 160 1.08 -14.50 17.32
C SER A 160 0.09 -15.27 16.45
N ASN A 161 -1.08 -15.54 17.00
CA ASN A 161 -2.22 -16.05 16.25
C ASN A 161 -2.99 -14.94 15.52
N LYS A 162 -2.74 -13.66 15.83
CA LYS A 162 -3.33 -12.54 15.11
C LYS A 162 -2.44 -12.15 13.94
N ALA A 163 -3.02 -12.10 12.74
CA ALA A 163 -2.37 -11.64 11.52
C ALA A 163 -3.27 -10.67 10.75
N TYR A 164 -2.71 -9.96 9.78
CA TYR A 164 -3.46 -9.06 8.91
C TYR A 164 -3.32 -9.54 7.47
N ASP A 165 -4.45 -9.74 6.81
CA ASP A 165 -4.53 -10.00 5.37
C ASP A 165 -4.69 -8.67 4.64
N ILE A 166 -3.80 -8.41 3.70
CA ILE A 166 -3.76 -7.18 2.92
C ILE A 166 -3.93 -7.59 1.46
N THR A 167 -5.11 -7.34 0.91
CA THR A 167 -5.42 -7.61 -0.49
C THR A 167 -5.40 -6.30 -1.28
N SER A 168 -4.82 -6.33 -2.48
CA SER A 168 -4.91 -5.24 -3.45
C SER A 168 -5.38 -5.76 -4.81
N ASP A 169 -6.06 -4.90 -5.57
CA ASP A 169 -6.37 -5.12 -6.99
C ASP A 169 -5.25 -4.62 -7.93
N MET A 170 -4.15 -4.12 -7.37
CA MET A 170 -2.99 -3.66 -8.11
C MET A 170 -2.10 -4.84 -8.51
N LYS A 171 -1.72 -4.92 -9.79
CA LYS A 171 -0.88 -6.00 -10.34
C LYS A 171 0.53 -6.04 -9.70
N ASP A 172 1.09 -4.86 -9.42
CA ASP A 172 2.47 -4.67 -8.94
C ASP A 172 2.52 -3.60 -7.82
N GLY A 173 1.47 -3.53 -6.99
CA GLY A 173 1.28 -2.54 -5.92
C GLY A 173 1.64 -3.03 -4.53
#